data_AF-A0A414EQ29-F1
#
_entry.id   AF-A0A414EQ29-F1
#
_cell.length_a   1.000
_cell.length_b   1.000
_cell.length_c   1.000
_cell.angle_alpha   90.00
_cell.angle_beta   90.00
_cell.angle_gamma   90.00
#
_symmetry.space_group_name_H-M   'P 1'
#
loop_
_entity.id
_entity.type
_entity.pdbx_description
1 polymer ?
#
loop_
_entity_poly.entity_id
_entity_poly.type
_entity_poly.pdbx_seq_one_letter_code
_entity_poly.pdbx_strand_id
1 'polypeptide(L)'
;MVRTEDACEIIKYALQNEIKVYLDGGWGVDALLKRESRIHNDIDLFVELKHYHDYIYVIKQHGFEEVNTDYTTDGHTVWKDDKQRIIDLHCFEFTDDGIVYEGDIFPSKTFSGIGKVGDITVSCIEPLSQVMLHLGYEHDKNDVHDVMLLCETFQIAIPDEYKEK
;
A
#
# COMPACT_ATOMS: atom_id res chain seq x y z
N MET A 1 5.22 12.62 -7.37
CA MET A 1 4.87 12.71 -5.93
C MET A 1 3.36 12.67 -5.83
N VAL A 2 2.85 11.77 -5.02
CA VAL A 2 1.43 11.61 -4.76
C VAL A 2 1.13 12.37 -3.47
N ARG A 3 0.25 13.37 -3.54
CA ARG A 3 -0.23 14.11 -2.35
C ARG A 3 -1.55 13.53 -1.85
N THR A 4 -2.01 13.99 -0.69
CA THR A 4 -3.29 13.55 -0.12
C THR A 4 -4.47 13.62 -1.10
N GLU A 5 -4.58 14.70 -1.89
CA GLU A 5 -5.66 14.82 -2.88
C GLU A 5 -5.53 13.80 -4.01
N ASP A 6 -4.29 13.52 -4.44
CA ASP A 6 -3.98 12.57 -5.49
C ASP A 6 -4.28 11.13 -5.04
N ALA A 7 -3.84 10.76 -3.82
CA ALA A 7 -4.16 9.48 -3.20
C ALA A 7 -5.68 9.31 -3.05
N CYS A 8 -6.37 10.33 -2.56
CA CYS A 8 -7.83 10.32 -2.45
C CYS A 8 -8.53 10.11 -3.80
N GLU A 9 -8.03 10.73 -4.87
CA GLU A 9 -8.57 10.57 -6.22
C GLU A 9 -8.38 9.13 -6.73
N ILE A 10 -7.18 8.59 -6.59
CA ILE A 10 -6.83 7.22 -7.02
C ILE A 10 -7.66 6.16 -6.28
N ILE A 11 -7.83 6.32 -4.96
CA ILE A 11 -8.67 5.45 -4.15
C ILE A 11 -10.14 5.54 -4.58
N LYS A 12 -10.62 6.75 -4.90
CA LYS A 12 -12.00 6.95 -5.38
C LYS A 12 -12.26 6.24 -6.70
N TYR A 13 -11.28 6.12 -7.60
CA TYR A 13 -11.45 5.33 -8.83
C TYR A 13 -11.86 3.89 -8.52
N ALA A 14 -11.26 3.26 -7.50
CA ALA A 14 -11.65 1.92 -7.08
C ALA A 14 -13.05 1.90 -6.44
N LEU A 15 -13.28 2.78 -5.46
CA LEU A 15 -14.53 2.80 -4.69
C LEU A 15 -15.76 3.07 -5.56
N GLN A 16 -15.63 3.94 -6.57
CA GLN A 16 -16.71 4.26 -7.52
C GLN A 16 -17.06 3.10 -8.45
N ASN A 17 -16.17 2.11 -8.58
CA ASN A 17 -16.37 0.90 -9.38
C ASN A 17 -16.58 -0.34 -8.48
N GLU A 18 -16.91 -0.14 -7.19
CA GLU A 18 -17.15 -1.21 -6.22
C GLU A 18 -15.94 -2.16 -6.01
N ILE A 19 -14.74 -1.68 -6.32
CA ILE A 19 -13.49 -2.40 -6.12
C ILE A 19 -12.92 -2.04 -4.76
N LYS A 20 -12.69 -3.05 -3.92
CA LYS A 20 -12.01 -2.89 -2.65
C LYS A 20 -10.50 -2.91 -2.85
N VAL A 21 -9.82 -1.91 -2.29
CA VAL A 21 -8.36 -1.81 -2.25
C VAL A 21 -7.88 -1.78 -0.80
N TYR A 22 -6.65 -2.23 -0.58
CA TYR A 22 -5.98 -2.17 0.71
C TYR A 22 -4.68 -1.40 0.54
N LEU A 23 -4.48 -0.33 1.33
CA LEU A 23 -3.25 0.44 1.28
C LEU A 23 -2.11 -0.28 1.97
N ASP A 24 -0.94 -0.23 1.34
CA ASP A 24 0.35 -0.56 1.93
C ASP A 24 1.31 0.65 1.88
N GLY A 25 2.58 0.44 2.24
CA GLY A 25 3.66 1.41 2.11
C GLY A 25 3.42 2.70 2.89
N GLY A 26 4.03 3.79 2.40
CA GLY A 26 3.98 5.08 3.08
C GLY A 26 2.57 5.64 3.25
N TRP A 27 1.70 5.44 2.25
CA TRP A 27 0.29 5.85 2.35
C TRP A 27 -0.50 4.97 3.30
N GLY A 28 -0.18 3.68 3.43
CA GLY A 28 -0.74 2.79 4.44
C GLY A 28 -0.38 3.25 5.86
N VAL A 29 0.89 3.60 6.08
CA VAL A 29 1.38 4.19 7.35
C VAL A 29 0.60 5.48 7.66
N ASP A 30 0.54 6.42 6.72
CA ASP A 30 -0.12 7.71 6.93
C ASP A 30 -1.63 7.58 7.09
N ALA A 31 -2.26 6.58 6.47
CA ALA A 31 -3.65 6.24 6.70
C ALA A 31 -3.90 5.80 8.14
N LEU A 32 -3.02 4.96 8.71
CA LEU A 32 -3.08 4.53 10.10
C LEU A 32 -2.86 5.69 11.08
N LEU A 33 -1.91 6.59 10.77
CA LEU A 33 -1.60 7.79 11.55
C LEU A 33 -2.65 8.91 11.38
N LYS A 34 -3.47 8.84 10.32
CA LYS A 34 -4.49 9.83 9.94
C LYS A 34 -3.92 11.22 9.66
N ARG A 35 -2.67 11.28 9.19
CA ARG A 35 -1.97 12.50 8.79
C ARG A 35 -0.89 12.17 7.78
N GLU A 36 -0.59 13.10 6.89
CA GLU A 36 0.59 13.01 6.03
C GLU A 36 1.85 13.26 6.89
N SER A 37 2.73 12.26 7.01
CA SER A 37 3.94 12.32 7.83
C SER A 37 5.19 12.70 7.03
N ARG A 38 5.20 12.36 5.73
CA ARG A 38 6.25 12.65 4.77
C ARG A 38 5.69 12.77 3.36
N ILE A 39 6.57 13.10 2.41
CA ILE A 39 6.24 13.10 0.99
C ILE A 39 6.27 11.66 0.45
N HIS A 40 5.31 11.32 -0.40
CA HIS A 40 5.20 10.00 -1.06
C HIS A 40 5.44 10.10 -2.57
N ASN A 41 6.19 9.15 -3.12
CA ASN A 41 6.48 9.12 -4.57
C ASN A 41 5.35 8.45 -5.36
N ASP A 42 4.69 7.51 -4.73
CA ASP A 42 3.74 6.51 -5.21
C ASP A 42 2.58 6.33 -4.22
N ILE A 43 1.70 5.39 -4.54
CA ILE A 43 0.71 4.81 -3.63
C ILE A 43 0.65 3.30 -3.87
N ASP A 44 0.87 2.53 -2.81
CA ASP A 44 0.87 1.07 -2.83
C ASP A 44 -0.54 0.53 -2.55
N LEU A 45 -1.09 -0.23 -3.49
CA LEU A 45 -2.46 -0.75 -3.42
C LEU A 45 -2.47 -2.26 -3.66
N PHE A 46 -3.03 -2.99 -2.71
CA PHE A 46 -3.40 -4.38 -2.88
C PHE A 46 -4.84 -4.50 -3.39
N VAL A 47 -5.03 -5.29 -4.45
CA VAL A 47 -6.33 -5.61 -5.05
C VAL A 47 -6.47 -7.11 -5.23
N GLU A 48 -7.63 -7.65 -4.87
CA GLU A 48 -7.90 -9.08 -4.99
C GLU A 48 -7.97 -9.49 -6.47
N LEU A 49 -7.45 -10.65 -6.85
CA LEU A 49 -7.33 -11.13 -8.23
C LEU A 49 -8.64 -10.99 -9.02
N LYS A 50 -9.78 -11.29 -8.40
CA LYS A 50 -11.10 -11.17 -9.04
C LYS A 50 -11.47 -9.75 -9.48
N HIS A 51 -10.79 -8.72 -8.95
CA HIS A 51 -10.98 -7.31 -9.29
C HIS A 51 -9.73 -6.64 -9.86
N TYR A 52 -8.59 -7.33 -9.88
CA TYR A 52 -7.30 -6.77 -10.26
C TYR A 52 -7.32 -6.21 -11.69
N HIS A 53 -7.78 -7.01 -12.65
CA HIS A 53 -7.89 -6.57 -14.05
C HIS A 53 -8.95 -5.48 -14.27
N ASP A 54 -10.03 -5.49 -13.49
CA ASP A 54 -11.05 -4.43 -13.54
C ASP A 54 -10.45 -3.11 -13.05
N TYR A 55 -9.64 -3.14 -11.98
CA TYR A 55 -8.98 -1.93 -11.49
C TYR A 55 -7.95 -1.39 -12.49
N ILE A 56 -7.17 -2.28 -13.12
CA ILE A 56 -6.27 -1.92 -14.23
C ILE A 56 -7.05 -1.24 -15.36
N TYR A 57 -8.21 -1.79 -15.74
CA TYR A 57 -9.06 -1.18 -16.77
C TYR A 57 -9.51 0.23 -16.36
N VAL A 58 -9.92 0.42 -15.10
CA VAL A 58 -10.34 1.71 -14.54
C VAL A 58 -9.21 2.72 -14.56
N ILE A 59 -8.02 2.42 -14.02
CA ILE A 59 -6.91 3.38 -13.97
C ILE A 59 -6.41 3.75 -15.39
N LYS A 60 -6.48 2.81 -16.36
CA LYS A 60 -6.24 3.12 -17.77
C LYS A 60 -7.20 4.17 -18.34
N GLN A 61 -8.47 4.15 -17.94
CA GLN A 61 -9.43 5.20 -18.35
C GLN A 61 -9.06 6.57 -17.77
N HIS A 62 -8.29 6.59 -16.68
CA HIS A 62 -7.77 7.80 -16.03
C HIS A 62 -6.34 8.17 -16.47
N GLY A 63 -5.84 7.56 -17.56
CA GLY A 63 -4.57 7.94 -18.18
C GLY A 63 -3.33 7.30 -17.54
N PHE A 64 -3.51 6.29 -16.68
CA PHE A 64 -2.39 5.51 -16.18
C PHE A 64 -1.93 4.50 -17.23
N GLU A 65 -0.64 4.50 -17.51
CA GLU A 65 0.04 3.54 -18.37
C GLU A 65 1.01 2.69 -17.53
N GLU A 66 1.19 1.44 -17.93
CA GLU A 66 2.09 0.52 -17.24
C GLU A 66 3.55 0.92 -17.47
N VAL A 67 4.35 0.88 -16.40
CA VAL A 67 5.78 1.13 -16.44
C VAL A 67 6.50 -0.16 -16.10
N ASN A 68 7.22 -0.72 -17.07
CA ASN A 68 8.06 -1.88 -16.80
C ASN A 68 9.24 -1.49 -15.90
N THR A 69 9.32 -2.14 -14.76
CA THR A 69 10.44 -2.07 -13.82
C THR A 69 11.13 -3.43 -13.73
N ASP A 70 12.36 -3.48 -13.22
CA ASP A 70 13.11 -4.74 -13.06
C ASP A 70 12.44 -5.72 -12.08
N TYR A 71 11.48 -5.24 -11.29
CA TYR A 71 10.74 -5.96 -10.26
C TYR A 71 9.25 -6.15 -10.61
N THR A 72 8.85 -5.88 -11.85
CA THR A 72 7.49 -6.18 -12.34
C THR A 72 7.27 -7.70 -12.40
N THR A 73 6.15 -8.18 -11.88
CA THR A 73 5.70 -9.58 -11.92
C THR A 73 4.23 -9.68 -12.33
N ASP A 74 3.70 -10.89 -12.53
CA ASP A 74 2.26 -11.08 -12.76
C ASP A 74 1.41 -10.60 -11.57
N GLY A 75 2.00 -10.57 -10.36
CA GLY A 75 1.36 -10.15 -9.12
C GLY A 75 1.71 -8.72 -8.67
N HIS A 76 2.59 -8.02 -9.39
CA HIS A 76 3.13 -6.72 -8.98
C HIS A 76 3.42 -5.86 -10.21
N THR A 77 2.66 -4.79 -10.39
CA THR A 77 2.77 -3.91 -11.57
C THR A 77 2.80 -2.44 -11.18
N VAL A 78 3.59 -1.65 -11.88
CA VAL A 78 3.72 -0.21 -11.63
C VAL A 78 3.00 0.57 -12.71
N TRP A 79 2.20 1.56 -12.32
CA TRP A 79 1.40 2.38 -13.22
C TRP A 79 1.67 3.85 -13.02
N LYS A 80 1.74 4.61 -14.11
CA LYS A 80 2.08 6.03 -14.06
C LYS A 80 1.25 6.85 -15.05
N ASP A 81 0.83 8.03 -14.63
CA ASP A 81 0.08 8.96 -15.47
C ASP A 81 0.92 10.18 -15.94
N ASP A 82 0.30 11.06 -16.72
CA ASP A 82 0.91 12.29 -17.25
C ASP A 82 1.33 13.27 -16.14
N LYS A 83 0.60 13.29 -15.01
CA LYS A 83 0.92 14.04 -13.79
C LYS A 83 2.08 13.43 -13.00
N GLN A 84 2.68 12.34 -13.46
CA GLN A 84 3.77 11.62 -12.80
C GLN A 84 3.37 11.03 -11.44
N ARG A 85 2.08 10.75 -11.23
CA ARG A 85 1.60 9.98 -10.08
C ARG A 85 1.86 8.50 -10.37
N ILE A 86 2.34 7.78 -9.36
CA ILE A 86 2.69 6.37 -9.47
C ILE A 86 1.73 5.58 -8.60
N ILE A 87 1.18 4.50 -9.13
CA ILE A 87 0.47 3.46 -8.37
C ILE A 87 1.37 2.23 -8.42
N ASP A 88 1.76 1.74 -7.26
CA ASP A 88 2.33 0.40 -7.13
C ASP A 88 1.19 -0.57 -6.81
N LEU A 89 0.97 -1.56 -7.68
CA LEU A 89 -0.25 -2.36 -7.68
C LEU A 89 0.07 -3.84 -7.46
N HIS A 90 -0.45 -4.36 -6.36
CA HIS A 90 -0.22 -5.73 -5.89
C HIS A 90 -1.49 -6.57 -6.05
N CYS A 91 -1.38 -7.70 -6.75
CA CYS A 91 -2.46 -8.68 -6.89
C CYS A 91 -2.35 -9.76 -5.82
N PHE A 92 -3.43 -9.99 -5.08
CA PHE A 92 -3.48 -11.06 -4.06
C PHE A 92 -4.74 -11.91 -4.19
N GLU A 93 -4.79 -13.03 -3.49
CA GLU A 93 -6.01 -13.85 -3.34
C GLU A 93 -6.33 -14.13 -1.87
N PHE A 94 -7.62 -14.14 -1.52
CA PHE A 94 -8.06 -14.72 -0.24
C PHE A 94 -8.27 -16.23 -0.41
N THR A 95 -7.70 -16.99 0.51
CA THR A 95 -7.90 -18.44 0.61
C THR A 95 -8.32 -18.82 2.03
N ASP A 96 -8.64 -20.10 2.26
CA ASP A 96 -8.94 -20.61 3.60
C ASP A 96 -7.74 -20.49 4.55
N ASP A 97 -6.52 -20.45 4.01
CA ASP A 97 -5.27 -20.38 4.78
C ASP A 97 -4.81 -18.93 5.05
N GLY A 98 -5.30 -17.95 4.29
CA GLY A 98 -4.90 -16.55 4.47
C GLY A 98 -5.03 -15.68 3.23
N ILE A 99 -4.09 -14.74 3.11
CA ILE A 99 -3.86 -13.91 1.93
C ILE A 99 -2.66 -14.53 1.20
N VAL A 100 -2.84 -14.88 -0.08
CA VAL A 100 -1.75 -15.35 -0.93
C VAL A 100 -1.25 -14.19 -1.78
N TYR A 101 0.04 -13.90 -1.70
CA TYR A 101 0.72 -12.87 -2.49
C TYR A 101 2.10 -13.38 -2.90
N GLU A 102 2.40 -13.35 -4.20
CA GLU A 102 3.68 -13.82 -4.79
C GLU A 102 4.17 -15.21 -4.31
N GLY A 103 3.24 -16.10 -3.96
CA GLY A 103 3.54 -17.46 -3.50
C GLY A 103 3.68 -17.61 -1.99
N ASP A 104 3.72 -16.50 -1.24
CA ASP A 104 3.71 -16.49 0.22
C ASP A 104 2.29 -16.40 0.78
N ILE A 105 2.11 -16.91 2.01
CA ILE A 105 0.81 -16.91 2.72
C ILE A 105 0.94 -16.03 3.97
N PHE A 106 0.12 -14.99 4.02
CA PHE A 106 0.00 -14.07 5.14
C PHE A 106 -1.31 -14.29 5.89
N PRO A 107 -1.38 -14.07 7.22
CA PRO A 107 -2.64 -14.15 7.95
C PRO A 107 -3.69 -13.17 7.39
N SER A 108 -4.95 -13.57 7.27
CA SER A 108 -6.01 -12.66 6.75
C SER A 108 -6.15 -11.35 7.55
N LYS A 109 -5.71 -11.35 8.83
CA LYS A 109 -5.65 -10.15 9.67
C LYS A 109 -4.70 -9.08 9.13
N THR A 110 -3.76 -9.40 8.24
CA THR A 110 -2.88 -8.44 7.59
C THR A 110 -3.69 -7.30 6.99
N PHE A 111 -4.84 -7.57 6.37
CA PHE A 111 -5.75 -6.57 5.80
C PHE A 111 -6.87 -6.09 6.74
N SER A 112 -6.68 -6.18 8.06
CA SER A 112 -7.67 -5.72 9.05
C SER A 112 -7.52 -4.25 9.45
N GLY A 113 -6.47 -3.56 8.98
CA GLY A 113 -6.22 -2.16 9.25
C GLY A 113 -7.31 -1.26 8.69
N ILE A 114 -7.71 -0.25 9.46
CA ILE A 114 -8.63 0.80 9.03
C ILE A 114 -7.99 2.15 9.30
N GLY A 115 -7.77 2.90 8.23
CA GLY A 115 -7.12 4.20 8.25
C GLY A 115 -7.99 5.31 7.67
N LYS A 116 -7.40 6.49 7.53
CA LYS A 116 -8.01 7.64 6.87
C LYS A 116 -7.00 8.39 6.00
N VAL A 117 -7.31 8.57 4.72
CA VAL A 117 -6.58 9.46 3.80
C VAL A 117 -7.50 10.61 3.44
N GLY A 118 -7.12 11.84 3.81
CA GLY A 118 -8.01 13.00 3.73
C GLY A 118 -9.33 12.75 4.47
N ASP A 119 -10.44 12.70 3.74
CA ASP A 119 -11.77 12.39 4.27
C ASP A 119 -12.28 10.97 3.99
N ILE A 120 -11.44 10.13 3.36
CA ILE A 120 -11.81 8.77 2.99
C ILE A 120 -11.36 7.80 4.07
N THR A 121 -12.29 7.04 4.64
CA THR A 121 -11.98 5.84 5.43
C THR A 121 -11.52 4.74 4.48
N VAL A 122 -10.36 4.15 4.75
CA VAL A 122 -9.73 3.16 3.87
C VAL A 122 -9.41 1.87 4.62
N SER A 123 -9.42 0.74 3.90
CA SER A 123 -8.79 -0.50 4.36
C SER A 123 -7.29 -0.43 4.07
N CYS A 124 -6.48 -0.98 4.97
CA CYS A 124 -5.02 -0.97 4.86
C CYS A 124 -4.40 -2.16 5.59
N ILE A 125 -3.10 -2.36 5.41
CA ILE A 125 -2.34 -3.31 6.22
C ILE A 125 -2.33 -2.86 7.67
N GLU A 126 -2.58 -3.80 8.61
CA GLU A 126 -2.59 -3.49 10.04
C GLU A 126 -1.19 -3.13 10.57
N PRO A 127 -1.09 -2.30 11.64
CA PRO A 127 0.17 -1.71 12.08
C PRO A 127 1.34 -2.67 12.30
N LEU A 128 1.10 -3.85 12.89
CA LEU A 128 2.17 -4.82 13.14
C LEU A 128 2.65 -5.42 11.82
N SER A 129 1.74 -5.78 10.92
CA SER A 129 2.09 -6.31 9.59
C SER A 129 2.84 -5.28 8.75
N GLN A 130 2.49 -3.99 8.83
CA GLN A 130 3.27 -2.89 8.22
C GLN A 130 4.74 -2.92 8.70
N VAL A 131 4.97 -2.99 10.02
CA VAL A 131 6.33 -3.09 10.58
C VAL A 131 7.04 -4.36 10.12
N MET A 132 6.34 -5.51 10.08
CA MET A 132 6.95 -6.79 9.72
C MET A 132 7.34 -6.87 8.23
N LEU A 133 6.60 -6.19 7.35
CA LEU A 133 6.91 -6.12 5.92
C LEU A 133 8.15 -5.24 5.64
N HIS A 134 8.55 -4.39 6.59
CA HIS A 134 9.76 -3.57 6.54
C HIS A 134 11.00 -4.30 7.11
N LEU A 135 11.02 -5.63 7.17
CA LEU A 135 12.14 -6.43 7.68
C LEU A 135 12.83 -7.22 6.57
N GLY A 136 14.12 -7.48 6.75
CA GLY A 136 14.87 -8.39 5.89
C GLY A 136 15.43 -7.78 4.60
N TYR A 137 15.43 -6.45 4.48
CA TYR A 137 16.07 -5.72 3.38
C TYR A 137 16.86 -4.49 3.86
N GLU A 138 17.56 -3.80 2.96
CA GLU A 138 18.29 -2.59 3.32
C GLU A 138 17.34 -1.41 3.50
N HIS A 139 17.12 -0.98 4.75
CA HIS A 139 16.21 0.13 5.04
C HIS A 139 16.83 1.50 4.75
N ASP A 140 16.09 2.34 4.05
CA ASP A 140 16.37 3.75 3.82
C ASP A 140 15.84 4.66 4.96
N LYS A 141 15.88 5.98 4.75
CA LYS A 141 15.41 6.95 5.75
C LYS A 141 13.89 6.99 5.92
N ASN A 142 13.14 6.71 4.86
CA ASN A 142 11.69 6.65 4.89
C ASN A 142 11.24 5.38 5.61
N ASP A 143 11.88 4.23 5.35
CA ASP A 143 11.60 2.98 6.07
C ASP A 143 11.79 3.18 7.59
N VAL A 144 12.92 3.78 8.00
CA VAL A 144 13.20 4.09 9.41
C VAL A 144 12.17 5.07 9.97
N HIS A 145 11.80 6.10 9.21
CA HIS A 145 10.78 7.07 9.64
C HIS A 145 9.43 6.40 9.90
N ASP A 146 8.96 5.60 8.96
CA ASP A 146 7.64 4.96 8.98
C ASP A 146 7.56 3.92 10.10
N VAL A 147 8.56 3.05 10.23
CA VAL A 147 8.63 2.03 11.29
C VAL A 147 8.66 2.68 12.67
N MET A 148 9.44 3.75 12.87
CA MET A 148 9.52 4.42 14.17
C MET A 148 8.18 5.07 14.55
N LEU A 149 7.47 5.70 13.60
CA LEU A 149 6.14 6.27 13.84
C LEU A 149 5.10 5.19 14.18
N LEU A 150 5.12 4.05 13.48
CA LEU A 150 4.24 2.93 13.77
C LEU A 150 4.51 2.36 15.16
N CYS A 151 5.78 2.13 15.51
CA CYS A 151 6.19 1.63 16.81
C CYS A 151 5.76 2.57 17.95
N GLU A 152 6.01 3.87 17.81
CA GLU A 152 5.60 4.87 18.80
C GLU A 152 4.08 4.94 18.95
N THR A 153 3.35 5.03 17.83
CA THR A 153 1.90 5.28 17.84
C THR A 153 1.10 4.07 18.33
N PHE A 154 1.51 2.86 17.92
CA PHE A 154 0.77 1.62 18.18
C PHE A 154 1.39 0.76 19.29
N GLN A 155 2.41 1.28 19.99
CA GLN A 155 3.14 0.57 21.05
C GLN A 155 3.69 -0.79 20.61
N ILE A 156 4.23 -0.82 19.39
CA ILE A 156 4.91 -2.00 18.84
C ILE A 156 6.38 -1.91 19.26
N ALA A 157 6.94 -3.03 19.71
CA ALA A 157 8.37 -3.09 20.03
C ALA A 157 9.20 -2.82 18.76
N ILE A 158 10.16 -1.90 18.84
CA ILE A 158 11.07 -1.60 17.73
C ILE A 158 11.85 -2.87 17.38
N PRO A 159 11.79 -3.35 16.11
CA PRO A 159 12.55 -4.51 15.68
C PRO A 159 14.07 -4.29 15.81
N ASP A 160 14.82 -5.36 16.04
CA ASP A 160 16.28 -5.27 16.25
C ASP A 160 17.01 -4.57 15.08
N GLU A 161 16.54 -4.78 13.84
CA GLU A 161 17.11 -4.18 12.63
C GLU A 161 17.01 -2.63 12.58
N TYR A 162 16.21 -2.03 13.48
CA TYR A 162 15.99 -0.58 13.57
C TYR A 162 16.59 0.04 14.84
N LYS A 163 17.11 -0.74 15.80
CA LYS A 163 17.59 -0.21 17.10
C LYS A 163 18.87 0.61 17.03
N GLU A 164 19.62 0.52 15.93
CA GLU A 164 20.92 1.19 15.73
C GLU A 164 20.89 2.24 14.61
N LYS A 165 19.73 2.52 14.02
CA LYS A 165 19.55 3.45 12.89
C LYS A 165 19.14 4.85 13.33
#